data_AF-A0A1E4SVJ7-F1
#
_entry.id   AF-A0A1E4SVJ7-F1
#
_cell.length_a   1.000
_cell.length_b   1.000
_cell.length_c   1.000
_cell.angle_alpha   90.00
_cell.angle_beta   90.00
_cell.angle_gamma   90.00
#
_symmetry.space_group_name_H-M   'P 1'
#
loop_
_entity.id
_entity.type
_entity.pdbx_description
1 polymer ?
#
loop_
_entity_poly.entity_id
_entity_poly.type
_entity_poly.pdbx_seq_one_letter_code
_entity_poly.pdbx_strand_id
1 'polypeptide(L)'
;MTDTNKEKDKYGRKTWDEEEYALKAKQRYAKKPILSDTNNKPKTAHDYLKLRSEQISQIDKLQKISFVSSLNSNNAGFYCDVCHRKFKDNLKYIDHLNSKEHLVNSGFDDDSNINGNNVDITLDQVIDRLRQLSEKKNLKNGDDGVIDFSKNIELRKSIEEKQREKKRLKRQRKRQKQQ
;
A
#
# COMPACT_ATOMS: atom_id res chain seq x y z
N MET A 1 40.36 17.82 -25.40
CA MET A 1 39.71 17.64 -26.72
C MET A 1 40.64 16.77 -27.54
N THR A 2 40.43 15.46 -27.54
CA THR A 2 41.26 14.52 -28.30
C THR A 2 40.39 13.92 -29.39
N ASP A 3 40.43 14.54 -30.56
CA ASP A 3 39.84 14.00 -31.78
C ASP A 3 40.67 12.79 -32.21
N THR A 4 40.24 11.60 -31.78
CA THR A 4 40.79 10.35 -32.29
C THR A 4 40.34 10.18 -33.73
N ASN A 5 41.33 10.11 -34.61
CA ASN A 5 41.22 9.97 -36.04
C ASN A 5 40.46 8.66 -36.37
N LYS A 6 39.14 8.75 -36.55
CA LYS A 6 38.30 7.60 -36.91
C LYS A 6 38.53 7.25 -38.37
N GLU A 7 39.02 6.04 -38.60
CA GLU A 7 39.11 5.48 -39.94
C GLU A 7 37.75 5.58 -40.62
N LYS A 8 37.76 6.03 -41.87
CA LYS A 8 36.56 6.14 -42.70
C LYS A 8 36.64 5.04 -43.75
N ASP A 9 35.55 4.33 -43.97
CA ASP A 9 35.44 3.38 -45.08
C ASP A 9 35.75 4.07 -46.41
N LYS A 10 36.06 3.30 -47.46
CA LYS A 10 36.25 3.82 -48.85
C LYS A 10 35.09 4.70 -49.35
N TYR A 11 33.92 4.65 -48.69
CA TYR A 11 32.72 5.45 -48.96
C TYR A 11 32.50 6.61 -47.98
N GLY A 12 33.50 6.98 -47.17
CA GLY A 12 33.44 8.11 -46.24
C GLY A 12 32.55 7.89 -45.00
N ARG A 13 32.08 6.66 -44.78
CA ARG A 13 31.26 6.30 -43.61
C ARG A 13 32.15 6.11 -42.39
N LYS A 14 31.67 6.57 -41.23
CA LYS A 14 32.35 6.42 -39.95
C LYS A 14 32.25 4.97 -39.51
N THR A 15 33.37 4.25 -39.46
CA THR A 15 33.40 2.89 -38.93
C THR A 15 33.34 2.95 -37.40
N TRP A 16 32.74 1.93 -36.80
CA TRP A 16 32.69 1.79 -35.35
C TRP A 16 33.87 0.92 -34.93
N ASP A 17 34.74 1.45 -34.07
CA ASP A 17 35.84 0.68 -33.50
C ASP A 17 35.30 -0.32 -32.46
N GLU A 18 35.18 -1.58 -32.86
CA GLU A 18 34.58 -2.64 -32.05
C GLU A 18 35.29 -2.80 -30.70
N GLU A 19 36.62 -2.62 -30.66
CA GLU A 19 37.43 -2.74 -29.44
C GLU A 19 37.18 -1.59 -28.46
N GLU A 20 37.10 -0.35 -28.95
CA GLU A 20 36.78 0.83 -28.11
C GLU A 20 35.38 0.67 -27.51
N TYR A 21 34.42 0.22 -28.34
CA TYR A 21 33.06 -0.02 -27.89
C TYR A 21 32.95 -1.19 -26.91
N ALA A 22 33.71 -2.27 -27.11
CA ALA A 22 33.78 -3.38 -26.17
C ALA A 22 34.38 -2.95 -24.82
N LEU A 23 35.45 -2.15 -24.83
CA LEU A 23 36.06 -1.59 -23.62
C LEU A 23 35.09 -0.65 -22.89
N LYS A 24 34.41 0.23 -23.64
CA LYS A 24 33.43 1.17 -23.09
C LYS A 24 32.20 0.45 -22.54
N ALA A 25 31.78 -0.66 -23.15
CA ALA A 25 30.72 -1.52 -22.64
C ALA A 25 31.15 -2.20 -21.33
N LYS A 26 32.38 -2.74 -21.26
CA LYS A 26 32.94 -3.30 -20.01
C LYS A 26 33.04 -2.25 -18.91
N GLN A 27 33.49 -1.04 -19.22
CA GLN A 27 33.53 0.07 -18.28
C GLN A 27 32.14 0.48 -17.79
N ARG A 28 31.13 0.50 -18.68
CA ARG A 28 29.74 0.74 -18.27
C ARG A 28 29.21 -0.38 -17.38
N TYR A 29 29.54 -1.64 -17.67
CA TYR A 29 29.13 -2.77 -16.84
C TYR A 29 29.81 -2.75 -15.46
N ALA A 30 31.08 -2.36 -15.39
CA ALA A 30 31.82 -2.22 -14.13
C ALA A 30 31.41 -0.97 -13.33
N LYS A 31 31.05 0.13 -14.01
CA LYS A 31 30.55 1.37 -13.38
C LYS A 31 29.06 1.35 -13.08
N LYS A 32 28.31 0.39 -13.61
CA LYS A 32 26.97 0.12 -13.07
C LYS A 32 27.23 -0.12 -11.59
N PRO A 33 26.65 0.70 -10.70
CA PRO A 33 26.76 0.40 -9.28
C PRO A 33 26.32 -1.05 -9.17
N ILE A 34 27.19 -1.90 -8.67
CA ILE A 34 26.75 -3.12 -8.01
C ILE A 34 25.78 -2.54 -7.00
N LEU A 35 24.46 -2.62 -7.27
CA LEU A 35 23.48 -2.33 -6.25
C LEU A 35 23.80 -3.38 -5.21
N SER A 36 24.65 -3.02 -4.26
CA SER A 36 24.74 -3.72 -3.01
C SER A 36 23.30 -3.79 -2.55
N ASP A 37 22.83 -5.02 -2.36
CA ASP A 37 21.46 -5.40 -2.03
C ASP A 37 20.98 -4.85 -0.68
N THR A 38 21.61 -3.77 -0.19
CA THR A 38 21.65 -3.46 1.23
C THR A 38 20.52 -2.57 1.71
N ASN A 39 19.70 -1.94 0.85
CA ASN A 39 18.72 -0.97 1.37
C ASN A 39 17.28 -1.02 0.84
N ASN A 40 16.95 -1.67 -0.28
CA ASN A 40 15.58 -1.58 -0.84
C ASN A 40 14.89 -2.91 -1.17
N LYS A 41 15.52 -4.06 -0.93
CA LYS A 41 14.79 -5.33 -1.01
C LYS A 41 13.97 -5.50 0.27
N PRO A 42 12.65 -5.76 0.19
CA PRO A 42 11.88 -6.09 1.38
C PRO A 42 12.52 -7.32 2.01
N LYS A 43 13.03 -7.18 3.24
CA LYS A 43 13.78 -8.23 3.94
C LYS A 43 12.86 -9.40 4.35
N THR A 44 11.56 -9.14 4.40
CA THR A 44 10.53 -10.11 4.75
C THR A 44 9.29 -9.94 3.87
N ALA A 45 8.55 -11.03 3.67
CA ALA A 45 7.25 -11.02 2.98
C ALA A 45 6.27 -9.98 3.57
N HIS A 46 6.33 -9.76 4.88
CA HIS A 46 5.46 -8.81 5.57
C HIS A 46 5.79 -7.35 5.22
N ASP A 47 7.06 -7.01 5.07
CA ASP A 47 7.48 -5.66 4.69
C ASP A 47 7.08 -5.34 3.24
N TYR A 48 7.14 -6.33 2.33
CA TYR A 48 6.60 -6.18 0.99
C TYR A 48 5.09 -5.91 0.99
N LEU A 49 4.31 -6.65 1.79
CA LEU A 49 2.86 -6.48 1.86
C LEU A 49 2.47 -5.09 2.38
N LYS A 50 3.23 -4.54 3.33
CA LYS A 50 3.06 -3.16 3.80
C LYS A 50 3.33 -2.16 2.68
N LEU A 51 4.49 -2.23 2.04
CA LEU A 51 4.88 -1.33 0.95
C LEU A 51 3.84 -1.37 -0.18
N ARG A 52 3.37 -2.57 -0.52
CA ARG A 52 2.33 -2.79 -1.52
C ARG A 52 1.00 -2.13 -1.13
N SER A 53 0.59 -2.24 0.14
CA SER A 53 -0.64 -1.61 0.61
C SER A 53 -0.57 -0.07 0.51
N GLU A 54 0.60 0.51 0.77
CA GLU A 54 0.84 1.94 0.62
C GLU A 54 0.79 2.36 -0.86
N GLN A 55 1.44 1.61 -1.75
CA GLN A 55 1.39 1.85 -3.20
C GLN A 55 -0.05 1.81 -3.75
N ILE A 56 -0.85 0.82 -3.33
CA ILE A 56 -2.27 0.73 -3.72
C ILE A 56 -3.05 1.95 -3.22
N SER A 57 -2.82 2.39 -1.98
CA SER A 57 -3.47 3.59 -1.44
C SER A 57 -3.12 4.87 -2.20
N GLN A 58 -1.93 4.94 -2.82
CA GLN A 58 -1.52 6.07 -3.66
C GLN A 58 -2.27 6.06 -5.00
N ILE A 59 -2.46 4.88 -5.60
CA ILE A 59 -3.24 4.71 -6.84
C ILE A 59 -4.67 5.26 -6.67
N ASP A 60 -5.34 4.91 -5.57
CA ASP A 60 -6.71 5.35 -5.27
C ASP A 60 -6.80 6.87 -5.04
N LYS A 61 -5.76 7.47 -4.45
CA LYS A 61 -5.68 8.92 -4.25
C LYS A 61 -5.47 9.66 -5.57
N LEU A 62 -4.67 9.11 -6.49
CA LEU A 62 -4.34 9.73 -7.77
C LEU A 62 -5.51 9.74 -8.77
N GLN A 63 -6.48 8.83 -8.64
CA GLN A 63 -7.74 8.92 -9.40
C GLN A 63 -8.54 10.21 -9.09
N LYS A 64 -8.23 10.92 -8.00
CA LYS A 64 -8.85 12.21 -7.66
C LYS A 64 -8.09 13.44 -8.20
N ILE A 65 -6.89 13.28 -8.74
CA ILE A 65 -6.04 14.39 -9.19
C ILE A 65 -5.82 14.24 -10.70
N SER A 66 -6.49 15.07 -11.49
CA SER A 66 -6.25 15.15 -12.94
C SER A 66 -4.81 15.61 -13.19
N PHE A 67 -4.00 14.81 -13.88
CA PHE A 67 -2.70 15.25 -14.39
C PHE A 67 -2.93 16.37 -15.42
N VAL A 68 -2.64 17.62 -15.04
CA VAL A 68 -2.44 18.70 -16.01
C VAL A 68 -1.17 18.34 -16.80
N SER A 69 -1.33 18.13 -18.10
CA SER A 69 -0.29 17.68 -19.02
C SER A 69 0.94 18.60 -18.98
N SER A 70 1.94 18.26 -18.17
CA SER A 70 3.28 18.83 -18.31
C SER A 70 3.91 18.23 -19.58
N LEU A 71 4.48 19.10 -20.41
CA LEU A 71 4.97 18.91 -21.78
C LEU A 71 5.89 17.69 -22.06
N ASN A 72 6.28 16.92 -21.04
CA ASN A 72 7.05 15.69 -21.13
C ASN A 72 6.17 14.48 -20.77
N SER A 73 5.30 14.06 -21.69
CA SER A 73 4.36 12.94 -21.54
C SER A 73 5.00 11.60 -21.16
N ASN A 74 6.32 11.46 -21.33
CA ASN A 74 7.09 10.26 -20.99
C ASN A 74 7.34 10.10 -19.47
N ASN A 75 7.04 11.13 -18.67
CA ASN A 75 7.27 11.13 -17.23
C ASN A 75 5.99 10.93 -16.40
N ALA A 76 4.82 10.83 -17.03
CA ALA A 76 3.57 10.58 -16.32
C ALA A 76 3.26 9.07 -16.28
N GLY A 77 3.33 8.46 -15.10
CA GLY A 77 2.99 7.05 -14.88
C GLY A 77 3.42 6.50 -13.52
N PHE A 78 2.95 5.31 -13.18
CA PHE A 78 3.38 4.53 -12.02
C PHE A 78 4.73 3.90 -12.29
N TYR A 79 5.65 3.97 -11.32
CA TYR A 79 6.97 3.36 -11.43
C TYR A 79 7.10 2.22 -10.41
N CYS A 80 7.58 1.07 -10.87
CA CYS A 80 7.90 -0.07 -10.02
C CYS A 80 9.41 -0.06 -9.72
N ASP A 81 9.78 0.10 -8.44
CA ASP A 81 11.19 0.12 -8.01
C ASP A 81 11.87 -1.25 -8.15
N VAL A 82 11.10 -2.34 -8.05
CA VAL A 82 11.62 -3.71 -8.10
C VAL A 82 11.97 -4.13 -9.53
N CYS A 83 11.10 -3.81 -10.49
CA CYS A 83 11.24 -4.24 -11.88
C CYS A 83 11.75 -3.13 -12.81
N HIS A 84 11.90 -1.89 -12.30
CA HIS A 84 12.31 -0.70 -13.04
C HIS A 84 11.48 -0.40 -14.30
N ARG A 85 10.20 -0.77 -14.31
CA ARG A 85 9.25 -0.53 -15.41
C ARG A 85 8.28 0.59 -15.06
N LYS A 86 7.90 1.40 -16.06
CA LYS A 86 6.89 2.46 -15.94
C LYS A 86 5.58 2.01 -16.58
N PHE A 87 4.46 2.27 -15.91
CA PHE A 87 3.12 1.94 -16.34
C PHE A 87 2.27 3.20 -16.43
N LYS A 88 1.56 3.36 -17.55
CA LYS A 88 0.68 4.51 -17.78
C LYS A 88 -0.69 4.35 -17.11
N ASP A 89 -1.16 3.10 -17.03
CA ASP A 89 -2.50 2.74 -16.55
C ASP A 89 -2.42 2.07 -15.17
N ASN A 90 -3.36 2.39 -14.28
CA ASN A 90 -3.45 1.79 -12.93
C ASN A 90 -3.63 0.27 -13.00
N LEU A 91 -4.52 -0.21 -13.89
CA LEU A 91 -4.82 -1.64 -14.03
C LEU A 91 -3.57 -2.44 -14.42
N LYS A 92 -2.84 -1.97 -15.43
CA LYS A 92 -1.59 -2.60 -15.87
C LYS A 92 -0.53 -2.60 -14.78
N TYR A 93 -0.49 -1.57 -13.94
CA TYR A 93 0.41 -1.53 -12.78
C TYR A 93 0.03 -2.57 -11.72
N ILE A 94 -1.26 -2.72 -11.40
CA ILE A 94 -1.76 -3.72 -10.44
C ILE A 94 -1.54 -5.15 -10.96
N ASP A 95 -1.81 -5.39 -12.25
CA ASP A 95 -1.55 -6.67 -12.90
C ASP A 95 -0.06 -7.02 -12.87
N HIS A 96 0.81 -6.02 -13.07
CA HIS A 96 2.24 -6.19 -12.91
C HIS A 96 2.63 -6.57 -11.48
N LEU A 97 2.08 -5.90 -10.45
CA LEU A 97 2.34 -6.26 -9.05
C LEU A 97 1.89 -7.69 -8.72
N ASN A 98 0.89 -8.23 -9.41
CA ASN A 98 0.42 -9.61 -9.27
C ASN A 98 1.20 -10.61 -10.13
N SER A 99 1.99 -10.14 -11.09
CA SER A 99 2.70 -11.01 -12.01
C SER A 99 3.80 -11.80 -11.30
N LYS A 100 3.99 -13.04 -11.75
CA LYS A 100 5.05 -13.95 -11.28
C LYS A 100 6.43 -13.30 -11.31
N GLU A 101 6.74 -12.60 -12.40
CA GLU A 101 8.01 -11.88 -12.58
C GLU A 101 8.28 -10.88 -11.45
N HIS A 102 7.25 -10.14 -11.03
CA HIS A 102 7.40 -9.13 -9.98
C HIS A 102 7.55 -9.77 -8.60
N LEU A 103 6.80 -10.83 -8.31
CA LEU A 103 6.83 -11.51 -7.02
C LEU A 103 8.16 -12.20 -6.77
N VAL A 104 8.71 -12.87 -7.80
CA VAL A 104 10.05 -13.48 -7.75
C VAL A 104 11.13 -12.41 -7.52
N ASN A 105 11.08 -11.29 -8.25
CA ASN A 105 12.05 -10.21 -8.05
C ASN A 105 11.91 -9.52 -6.69
N SER A 106 10.72 -9.57 -6.09
CA SER A 106 10.44 -9.03 -4.75
C SER A 106 10.91 -9.97 -3.62
N GLY A 107 11.39 -11.18 -3.96
CA GLY A 107 11.88 -12.14 -2.98
C GLY A 107 10.80 -13.07 -2.39
N PHE A 108 9.64 -13.21 -3.05
CA PHE A 108 8.74 -14.31 -2.75
C PHE A 108 9.19 -15.54 -3.52
N ASP A 109 9.31 -16.67 -2.82
CA ASP A 109 9.53 -17.95 -3.47
C ASP A 109 8.34 -18.26 -4.38
N ASP A 110 8.65 -18.57 -5.63
CA ASP A 110 7.70 -18.95 -6.69
C ASP A 110 6.76 -20.08 -6.23
N ASP A 111 7.28 -20.91 -5.34
CA ASP A 111 6.70 -22.16 -4.87
C ASP A 111 5.74 -21.95 -3.69
N SER A 112 5.80 -20.80 -3.01
CA SER A 112 5.16 -20.64 -1.69
C SER A 112 3.66 -20.39 -1.72
N ASN A 113 3.07 -19.79 -2.77
CA ASN A 113 1.66 -19.39 -2.69
C ASN A 113 0.89 -19.09 -3.98
N ILE A 114 1.51 -19.11 -5.16
CA ILE A 114 0.87 -18.49 -6.34
C ILE A 114 0.12 -19.50 -7.22
N ASN A 115 0.47 -20.78 -7.22
CA ASN A 115 -0.05 -21.73 -8.21
C ASN A 115 -0.81 -22.96 -7.65
N GLY A 116 -1.17 -23.02 -6.37
CA GLY A 116 -1.96 -24.18 -5.92
C GLY A 116 -2.35 -24.17 -4.44
N ASN A 117 -3.54 -23.66 -4.14
CA ASN A 117 -4.70 -24.40 -3.63
C ASN A 117 -4.56 -25.71 -2.80
N ASN A 118 -3.41 -26.13 -2.27
CA ASN A 118 -3.31 -27.37 -1.48
C ASN A 118 -2.39 -27.23 -0.26
N VAL A 119 -2.49 -26.14 0.48
CA VAL A 119 -2.19 -26.24 1.92
C VAL A 119 -3.48 -26.72 2.54
N ASP A 120 -3.49 -27.94 3.08
CA ASP A 120 -4.66 -28.46 3.79
C ASP A 120 -4.96 -27.51 4.96
N ILE A 121 -6.06 -26.77 4.83
CA ILE A 121 -6.52 -25.82 5.83
C ILE A 121 -7.12 -26.65 6.97
N THR A 122 -6.47 -26.63 8.13
CA THR A 122 -6.96 -27.36 9.30
C THR A 122 -8.10 -26.61 9.99
N LEU A 123 -8.95 -27.35 10.72
CA LEU A 123 -10.05 -26.75 11.49
C LEU A 123 -9.55 -25.70 12.49
N ASP A 124 -8.42 -25.98 13.15
CA ASP A 124 -7.81 -25.08 14.14
C ASP A 124 -7.38 -23.75 13.50
N GLN A 125 -6.81 -23.77 12.29
CA GLN A 125 -6.46 -22.56 11.56
C GLN A 125 -7.69 -21.70 11.26
N VAL A 126 -8.83 -22.32 10.94
CA VAL A 126 -10.09 -21.61 10.69
C VAL A 126 -10.62 -20.97 11.98
N ILE A 127 -10.61 -21.71 13.10
CA ILE A 127 -11.05 -21.20 14.40
C ILE A 127 -10.21 -19.99 14.81
N ASP A 128 -8.89 -20.08 14.69
CA ASP A 128 -7.99 -18.97 15.04
C ASP A 128 -8.16 -17.77 14.11
N ARG A 129 -8.36 -18.01 12.80
CA ARG A 129 -8.67 -16.95 11.83
C ARG A 129 -9.98 -16.24 12.18
N LEU A 130 -11.01 -16.99 12.53
CA LEU A 130 -12.32 -16.45 12.92
C LEU A 130 -12.25 -15.65 14.21
N ARG A 131 -11.48 -16.10 15.21
CA ARG A 131 -11.21 -15.34 16.44
C ARG A 131 -10.55 -14.00 16.13
N GLN A 132 -9.48 -14.00 15.34
CA GLN A 132 -8.78 -12.77 14.94
C GLN A 132 -9.69 -11.80 14.16
N LEU A 133 -10.57 -12.32 13.30
CA LEU A 133 -11.52 -11.49 12.55
C LEU A 133 -12.60 -10.90 13.46
N SER A 134 -13.10 -11.68 14.42
CA SER A 134 -14.03 -11.22 15.45
C SER A 134 -13.43 -10.08 16.27
N GLU A 135 -12.20 -10.26 16.78
CA GLU A 135 -11.48 -9.22 17.51
C GLU A 135 -11.26 -7.96 16.68
N LYS A 136 -10.79 -8.09 15.44
CA LYS A 136 -10.61 -6.94 14.53
C LYS A 136 -11.92 -6.22 14.24
N LYS A 137 -13.04 -6.95 14.12
CA LYS A 137 -14.37 -6.36 13.94
C LYS A 137 -14.80 -5.60 15.19
N ASN A 138 -14.60 -6.17 16.37
CA ASN A 138 -14.91 -5.52 17.65
C ASN A 138 -14.06 -4.25 17.87
N LEU A 139 -12.78 -4.27 17.50
CA LEU A 139 -11.89 -3.11 17.56
C LEU A 139 -12.28 -2.01 16.56
N LYS A 140 -12.69 -2.38 15.35
CA LYS A 140 -13.09 -1.42 14.30
C LYS A 140 -14.47 -0.80 14.55
N ASN A 141 -15.39 -1.57 15.11
CA ASN A 141 -16.73 -1.12 15.48
C ASN A 141 -16.74 -0.50 16.89
N GLY A 142 -15.64 0.15 17.29
CA GLY A 142 -15.28 0.45 18.69
C GLY A 142 -16.48 0.75 19.57
N ASP A 143 -16.63 -0.01 20.65
CA ASP A 143 -17.65 0.14 21.72
C ASP A 143 -19.13 0.30 21.31
N ASP A 144 -19.46 0.32 20.03
CA ASP A 144 -20.84 0.51 19.55
C ASP A 144 -21.62 -0.81 19.51
N GLY A 145 -20.90 -1.94 19.52
CA GLY A 145 -21.47 -3.28 19.41
C GLY A 145 -21.78 -3.99 20.74
N VAL A 146 -21.21 -3.52 21.85
CA VAL A 146 -21.58 -3.99 23.19
C VAL A 146 -22.28 -2.83 23.88
N ILE A 147 -23.54 -2.65 23.52
CA ILE A 147 -24.45 -1.85 24.33
C ILE A 147 -24.54 -2.56 25.67
N ASP A 148 -23.72 -2.11 26.62
CA ASP A 148 -23.74 -2.57 28.00
C ASP A 148 -25.10 -2.18 28.59
N PHE A 149 -26.06 -3.11 28.52
CA PHE A 149 -27.45 -2.90 28.90
C PHE A 149 -27.56 -2.32 30.31
N SER A 150 -26.64 -2.71 31.21
CA SER A 150 -26.53 -2.18 32.57
C SER A 150 -26.31 -0.66 32.59
N LYS A 151 -25.34 -0.14 31.81
CA LYS A 151 -25.05 1.30 31.74
C LYS A 151 -26.22 2.11 31.18
N ASN A 152 -26.92 1.55 30.19
CA ASN A 152 -28.10 2.20 29.60
C ASN A 152 -29.30 2.23 30.57
N ILE A 153 -29.49 1.17 31.37
CA ILE A 153 -30.54 1.13 32.40
C ILE A 153 -30.27 2.16 33.51
N GLU A 154 -29.03 2.28 33.96
CA GLU A 154 -28.63 3.25 34.99
C GLU A 154 -28.79 4.70 34.51
N LEU A 155 -28.37 5.00 33.28
CA LEU A 155 -28.55 6.33 32.68
C LEU A 155 -30.03 6.71 32.59
N ARG A 156 -30.89 5.77 32.18
CA ARG A 156 -32.33 6.00 32.07
C ARG A 156 -32.99 6.25 33.43
N LYS A 157 -32.60 5.50 34.47
CA LYS A 157 -33.06 5.74 35.85
C LYS A 157 -32.64 7.12 36.37
N SER A 158 -31.38 7.52 36.15
CA SER A 158 -30.89 8.84 36.57
C SER A 158 -31.62 10.00 35.88
N ILE A 159 -31.93 9.86 34.59
CA ILE A 159 -32.71 10.86 33.85
C ILE A 159 -34.13 10.95 34.40
N GLU A 160 -34.78 9.83 34.68
CA GLU A 160 -36.15 9.79 35.21
C GLU A 160 -36.24 10.42 36.61
N GLU A 161 -35.27 10.13 37.48
CA GLU A 161 -35.20 10.68 38.83
C GLU A 161 -35.02 12.21 38.80
N LYS A 162 -34.09 12.71 37.98
CA LYS A 162 -33.92 14.16 37.75
C LYS A 162 -35.20 14.82 37.20
N GLN A 163 -35.96 14.13 36.36
CA GLN A 163 -37.24 14.66 35.87
C GLN A 163 -38.31 14.69 36.97
N ARG A 164 -38.39 13.67 37.84
CA ARG A 164 -39.31 13.65 38.99
C ARG A 164 -38.98 14.76 39.98
N GLU A 165 -37.70 14.98 40.29
CA GLU A 165 -37.26 16.07 41.16
C GLU A 165 -37.60 17.44 40.56
N LYS A 166 -37.33 17.67 39.28
CA LYS A 166 -37.72 18.91 38.59
C LYS A 166 -39.23 19.14 38.64
N LYS A 167 -40.05 18.08 38.52
CA LYS A 167 -41.52 18.17 38.66
C LYS A 167 -41.93 18.49 40.11
N ARG A 168 -41.28 17.90 41.12
CA ARG A 168 -41.53 18.20 42.55
C ARG A 168 -41.19 19.65 42.89
N LEU A 169 -40.02 20.14 42.47
CA LEU A 169 -39.58 21.52 42.65
C LEU A 169 -40.53 22.52 41.97
N LYS A 170 -41.00 22.22 40.75
CA LYS A 170 -42.01 23.04 40.06
C LYS A 170 -43.33 23.09 40.83
N ARG A 171 -43.77 21.97 41.43
CA ARG A 171 -44.99 21.92 42.26
C ARG A 171 -44.85 22.72 43.57
N GLN A 172 -43.71 22.61 44.26
CA GLN A 172 -43.43 23.41 45.46
C GLN A 172 -43.38 24.91 45.15
N ARG A 173 -42.69 25.33 44.08
CA ARG A 173 -42.64 26.73 43.64
C ARG A 173 -44.02 27.30 43.28
N LYS A 174 -44.92 26.48 42.73
CA LYS A 174 -46.32 26.90 42.47
C LYS A 174 -47.11 27.09 43.75
N ARG A 175 -46.93 26.23 44.76
CA ARG A 175 -47.59 26.35 46.07
C ARG A 175 -47.11 27.58 46.84
N GLN A 176 -45.81 27.89 46.80
CA GLN A 176 -45.24 29.08 47.43
C GLN A 176 -45.65 30.41 46.77
N LYS A 177 -46.09 30.40 45.51
CA LYS A 177 -46.59 31.59 44.81
C LYS A 177 -48.10 31.83 44.99
N GLN A 178 -48.82 30.88 45.60
CA GLN A 178 -50.27 30.95 45.84
C GLN A 178 -50.62 31.28 47.30
N GLN A 179 -49.62 31.31 48.19
CA GLN A 179 -49.69 31.94 49.51
C GLN A 179 -49.17 33.37 49.41
#